data_AF-A0A3M7CKD5-F1
#
_entry.id   AF-A0A3M7CKD5-F1
#
_cell.length_a   1.000
_cell.length_b   1.000
_cell.length_c   1.000
_cell.angle_alpha   90.00
_cell.angle_beta   90.00
_cell.angle_gamma   90.00
#
_symmetry.space_group_name_H-M   'P 1'
#
loop_
_entity.id
_entity.type
_entity.pdbx_description
1 polymer ?
#
loop_
_entity_poly.entity_id
_entity_poly.type
_entity_poly.pdbx_seq_one_letter_code
_entity_poly.pdbx_strand_id
1 'polypeptide(L)'
;MGNAPPPEDMAQEPINLMRGWPNPSLLPADLIKTAANAALSDPSMAQPGLLYGPDEGYEPCREAIANWLTAFYQPSKPITAKRICMSGGASQNLGCMLSTFSDPAYTRHIWIVAPAYMLAFRVFEQDGGFAGRLRAVPEDEEGIDIAYLRDELRKSEMMGQAEEKAKGMTTAAAAEEPRYKPSRPWAKVYKHVIYCVPTFANPSSRTMSLRRRQGLVRLAREYDALLVADDVYDFLQWPAKPSGQSAPGGGGGGDGGGWEAMRTAHLPRLVDVDREMDGGTERPGADGFGNACSNGSFSKIGGPGLRCGWVEGSEKFAYGVSQTGTTCSGGAPSQLTSTYMTLLLTSGQLDKHIQNVLRPTYARRYNKLINAITTHLLPLGFQLPQPDRDVVGGTDDGDCARERL
;
A
#
# COMPACT_ATOMS: atom_id res chain seq x y z
N MET A 1 -12.28 23.13 4.46
CA MET A 1 -12.49 22.13 5.54
C MET A 1 -11.44 22.42 6.61
N GLY A 2 -11.76 23.31 7.54
CA GLY A 2 -10.80 23.98 8.43
C GLY A 2 -10.83 23.44 9.87
N ASN A 3 -9.73 23.71 10.58
CA ASN A 3 -9.43 23.32 11.97
C ASN A 3 -10.28 24.05 13.05
N ALA A 4 -11.61 24.15 12.89
CA ALA A 4 -12.44 24.78 13.92
C ALA A 4 -12.70 23.80 15.10
N PRO A 5 -12.55 24.24 16.37
CA PRO A 5 -12.94 23.43 17.53
C PRO A 5 -14.47 23.33 17.66
N PRO A 6 -14.99 22.24 18.26
CA PRO A 6 -16.43 22.01 18.41
C PRO A 6 -17.06 22.95 19.46
N PRO A 7 -18.37 23.25 19.35
CA PRO A 7 -19.11 24.10 20.28
C PRO A 7 -19.28 23.47 21.68
N GLU A 8 -19.38 24.32 22.70
CA GLU A 8 -19.22 24.02 24.14
C GLU A 8 -20.35 23.22 24.82
N ASP A 9 -21.43 22.81 24.12
CA ASP A 9 -22.63 22.22 24.75
C ASP A 9 -22.81 20.70 24.52
N MET A 10 -21.71 19.94 24.46
CA MET A 10 -21.76 18.48 24.35
C MET A 10 -21.24 17.86 25.66
N ALA A 11 -22.15 17.53 26.59
CA ALA A 11 -21.85 16.97 27.91
C ALA A 11 -21.06 15.64 27.89
N GLN A 12 -20.85 15.02 26.72
CA GLN A 12 -19.77 14.08 26.41
C GLN A 12 -19.35 14.32 24.97
N GLU A 13 -18.05 14.50 24.71
CA GLU A 13 -17.53 14.55 23.34
C GLU A 13 -17.90 13.25 22.60
N PRO A 14 -18.48 13.34 21.39
CA PRO A 14 -18.87 12.16 20.63
C PRO A 14 -17.62 11.37 20.22
N ILE A 15 -17.68 10.04 20.28
CA ILE A 15 -16.57 9.18 19.84
C ILE A 15 -16.33 9.41 18.36
N ASN A 16 -15.19 10.03 18.01
CA ASN A 16 -14.83 10.26 16.62
C ASN A 16 -14.31 8.96 15.99
N LEU A 17 -15.22 8.37 15.25
CA LEU A 17 -15.02 7.20 14.44
C LEU A 17 -14.26 7.55 13.14
N MET A 18 -14.53 8.72 12.54
CA MET A 18 -14.17 9.09 11.16
C MET A 18 -12.71 9.49 10.88
N ARG A 19 -11.74 9.17 11.74
CA ARG A 19 -10.33 9.56 11.49
C ARG A 19 -9.40 8.40 11.73
N GLY A 20 -8.77 7.93 10.65
CA GLY A 20 -7.73 6.90 10.70
C GLY A 20 -6.35 7.37 11.18
N TRP A 21 -6.32 8.12 12.29
CA TRP A 21 -5.08 8.54 12.94
C TRP A 21 -4.71 7.53 14.04
N PRO A 22 -3.44 7.09 14.10
CA PRO A 22 -3.03 6.15 15.12
C PRO A 22 -3.23 6.74 16.52
N ASN A 23 -3.55 5.88 17.48
CA ASN A 23 -3.57 6.31 18.87
C ASN A 23 -2.14 6.71 19.32
N PRO A 24 -1.91 7.89 19.91
CA PRO A 24 -0.58 8.29 20.38
C PRO A 24 0.08 7.27 21.29
N SER A 25 -0.69 6.48 22.06
CA SER A 25 -0.14 5.40 22.90
C SER A 25 0.49 4.25 22.09
N LEU A 26 0.20 4.14 20.80
CA LEU A 26 0.75 3.15 19.88
C LEU A 26 1.96 3.67 19.11
N LEU A 27 2.31 4.96 19.26
CA LEU A 27 3.46 5.56 18.59
C LEU A 27 4.76 5.18 19.31
N PRO A 28 5.75 4.62 18.61
CA PRO A 28 7.00 4.15 19.20
C PRO A 28 8.00 5.31 19.43
N ALA A 29 7.58 6.38 20.11
CA ALA A 29 8.37 7.60 20.28
C ALA A 29 9.74 7.33 20.94
N ASP A 30 9.79 6.50 21.99
CA ASP A 30 11.05 6.18 22.68
C ASP A 30 12.00 5.32 21.83
N LEU A 31 11.45 4.40 21.01
CA LEU A 31 12.25 3.61 20.08
C LEU A 31 12.87 4.51 19.01
N ILE A 32 12.07 5.42 18.44
CA ILE A 32 12.53 6.40 17.44
C ILE A 32 13.57 7.32 18.06
N LYS A 33 13.35 7.84 19.28
CA LYS A 33 14.31 8.68 20.00
C LYS A 33 15.64 7.97 20.20
N THR A 34 15.60 6.71 20.64
CA THR A 34 16.80 5.90 20.87
C THR A 34 17.56 5.66 19.57
N ALA A 35 16.86 5.28 18.50
CA ALA A 35 17.47 5.06 17.19
C ALA A 35 18.02 6.35 16.57
N ALA A 36 17.31 7.48 16.69
CA ALA A 36 17.78 8.77 16.21
C ALA A 36 19.05 9.22 16.94
N ASN A 37 19.09 9.09 18.26
CA ASN A 37 20.29 9.37 19.04
C ASN A 37 21.47 8.49 18.61
N ALA A 38 21.25 7.19 18.41
CA ALA A 38 22.28 6.28 17.96
C ALA A 38 22.80 6.64 16.55
N ALA A 39 21.90 6.88 15.59
CA ALA A 39 22.27 7.25 14.23
C ALA A 39 23.01 8.59 14.15
N LEU A 40 22.61 9.59 14.96
CA LEU A 40 23.25 10.91 15.00
C LEU A 40 24.57 10.92 15.79
N SER A 41 24.78 9.94 16.67
CA SER A 41 26.03 9.82 17.45
C SER A 41 27.13 9.07 16.68
N ASP A 42 26.78 8.29 15.66
CA ASP A 42 27.72 7.59 14.79
C ASP A 42 28.01 8.43 13.54
N PRO A 43 29.23 8.97 13.35
CA PRO A 43 29.58 9.77 12.17
C PRO A 43 29.33 9.04 10.84
N SER A 44 29.44 7.72 10.80
CA SER A 44 29.22 6.92 9.59
C SER A 44 27.77 6.89 9.13
N MET A 45 26.81 7.17 10.03
CA MET A 45 25.39 7.33 9.70
C MET A 45 24.96 8.79 9.69
N ALA A 46 25.45 9.59 10.63
CA ALA A 46 25.08 10.98 10.80
C ALA A 46 25.47 11.82 9.57
N GLN A 47 26.69 11.65 9.05
CA GLN A 47 27.16 12.42 7.90
C GLN A 47 26.33 12.14 6.63
N PRO A 48 26.17 10.89 6.16
CA PRO A 48 25.33 10.62 4.98
C PRO A 48 23.84 10.89 5.23
N GLY A 49 23.37 10.81 6.48
CA GLY A 49 21.99 11.14 6.84
C GLY A 49 21.65 12.63 6.76
N LEU A 50 22.65 13.51 6.94
CA LEU A 50 22.49 14.97 6.91
C LEU A 50 22.81 15.59 5.53
N LEU A 51 23.35 14.81 4.60
CA LEU A 51 23.66 15.24 3.24
C LEU A 51 22.57 14.83 2.25
N TYR A 52 22.66 15.31 1.02
CA TYR A 52 21.87 14.78 -0.09
C TYR A 52 22.21 13.29 -0.29
N GLY A 53 21.19 12.45 -0.29
CA GLY A 53 21.33 11.01 -0.49
C GLY A 53 21.31 10.61 -1.97
N PRO A 54 21.67 9.36 -2.28
CA PRO A 54 21.42 8.76 -3.60
C PRO A 54 19.95 8.85 -3.99
N ASP A 55 19.65 8.87 -5.29
CA ASP A 55 18.28 9.02 -5.81
C ASP A 55 17.33 7.92 -5.30
N GLU A 56 17.80 6.66 -5.25
CA GLU A 56 17.03 5.52 -4.75
C GLU A 56 16.83 5.59 -3.23
N GLY A 57 17.67 6.36 -2.54
CA GLY A 57 17.70 6.53 -1.10
C GLY A 57 18.76 5.73 -0.38
N TYR A 58 18.88 6.02 0.92
CA TYR A 58 19.92 5.47 1.79
C TYR A 58 20.00 3.94 1.71
N GLU A 59 21.11 3.46 1.16
CA GLU A 59 21.30 2.06 0.80
C GLU A 59 21.13 1.09 1.98
N PRO A 60 21.72 1.33 3.18
CA PRO A 60 21.50 0.46 4.33
C PRO A 60 20.02 0.32 4.72
N CYS A 61 19.22 1.37 4.52
CA CYS A 61 17.78 1.29 4.77
C CYS A 61 17.08 0.41 3.75
N ARG A 62 17.41 0.55 2.46
CA ARG A 62 16.86 -0.28 1.38
C ARG A 62 17.18 -1.75 1.58
N GLU A 63 18.39 -2.09 2.01
CA GLU A 63 18.79 -3.46 2.36
C GLU A 63 18.00 -3.99 3.57
N ALA A 64 17.87 -3.18 4.62
CA ALA A 64 17.11 -3.55 5.81
C ALA A 64 15.63 -3.80 5.49
N ILE A 65 15.02 -2.95 4.65
CA ILE A 65 13.65 -3.14 4.15
C ILE A 65 13.56 -4.41 3.31
N ALA A 66 14.46 -4.62 2.34
CA ALA A 66 14.44 -5.80 1.48
C ALA A 66 14.53 -7.12 2.28
N ASN A 67 15.41 -7.17 3.30
CA ASN A 67 15.53 -8.32 4.19
C ASN A 67 14.27 -8.52 5.04
N TRP A 68 13.71 -7.43 5.58
CA TRP A 68 12.49 -7.47 6.39
C TRP A 68 11.27 -7.94 5.59
N LEU A 69 11.10 -7.43 4.36
CA LEU A 69 10.05 -7.85 3.43
C LEU A 69 10.24 -9.32 3.01
N THR A 70 11.48 -9.75 2.74
CA THR A 70 11.78 -11.16 2.40
C THR A 70 11.39 -12.09 3.54
N ALA A 71 11.75 -11.73 4.78
CA ALA A 71 11.41 -12.52 5.96
C ALA A 71 9.89 -12.61 6.18
N PHE A 72 9.14 -11.55 5.88
CA PHE A 72 7.70 -11.52 6.10
C PHE A 72 6.89 -12.18 4.98
N TYR A 73 7.15 -11.84 3.72
CA TYR A 73 6.36 -12.32 2.58
C TYR A 73 6.82 -13.68 2.04
N GLN A 74 8.02 -14.14 2.39
CA GLN A 74 8.58 -15.42 1.95
C GLN A 74 8.47 -15.67 0.43
N PRO A 75 8.88 -14.72 -0.43
CA PRO A 75 8.85 -14.92 -1.88
C PRO A 75 9.82 -16.03 -2.30
N SER A 76 9.59 -16.63 -3.47
CA SER A 76 10.45 -17.70 -4.03
C SER A 76 11.91 -17.31 -4.20
N LYS A 77 12.18 -16.02 -4.40
CA LYS A 77 13.53 -15.42 -4.47
C LYS A 77 13.60 -14.22 -3.53
N PRO A 78 14.71 -14.05 -2.79
CA PRO A 78 14.89 -12.89 -1.92
C PRO A 78 14.65 -11.55 -2.64
N ILE A 79 14.10 -10.60 -1.91
CA ILE A 79 13.98 -9.21 -2.34
C ILE A 79 15.35 -8.55 -2.15
N THR A 80 15.79 -7.78 -3.14
CA THR A 80 17.07 -7.08 -3.13
C THR A 80 16.85 -5.58 -2.98
N ALA A 81 17.85 -4.84 -2.49
CA ALA A 81 17.77 -3.38 -2.37
C ALA A 81 17.56 -2.65 -3.70
N LYS A 82 17.90 -3.29 -4.84
CA LYS A 82 17.66 -2.76 -6.20
C LYS A 82 16.18 -2.71 -6.57
N ARG A 83 15.33 -3.49 -5.88
CA ARG A 83 13.88 -3.49 -6.07
C ARG A 83 13.18 -2.45 -5.20
N ILE A 84 13.91 -1.75 -4.34
CA ILE A 84 13.39 -0.81 -3.36
C ILE A 84 13.84 0.60 -3.72
N CYS A 85 12.90 1.55 -3.77
CA CYS A 85 13.22 2.97 -3.79
C CYS A 85 12.53 3.64 -2.60
N MET A 86 13.26 4.48 -1.87
CA MET A 86 12.75 5.21 -0.72
C MET A 86 11.75 6.29 -1.17
N SER A 87 10.75 6.55 -0.35
CA SER A 87 9.76 7.58 -0.57
C SER A 87 9.48 8.34 0.72
N GLY A 88 8.85 9.50 0.62
CA GLY A 88 8.30 10.20 1.77
C GLY A 88 7.02 9.55 2.31
N GLY A 89 6.73 8.29 1.98
CA GLY A 89 5.48 7.61 2.30
C GLY A 89 4.54 7.50 1.09
N ALA A 90 3.49 6.68 1.28
CA ALA A 90 2.65 6.16 0.19
C ALA A 90 2.11 7.25 -0.75
N SER A 91 1.60 8.37 -0.23
CA SER A 91 1.03 9.43 -1.07
C SER A 91 2.05 10.20 -1.90
N GLN A 92 3.24 10.48 -1.38
CA GLN A 92 4.30 11.12 -2.19
C GLN A 92 4.75 10.17 -3.29
N ASN A 93 4.83 8.87 -2.96
CA ASN A 93 5.23 7.85 -3.91
C ASN A 93 4.27 7.74 -5.10
N LEU A 94 2.96 7.89 -4.89
CA LEU A 94 1.98 7.99 -5.98
C LEU A 94 2.36 9.10 -6.97
N GLY A 95 2.72 10.28 -6.47
CA GLY A 95 3.16 11.40 -7.31
C GLY A 95 4.45 11.10 -8.09
N CYS A 96 5.43 10.44 -7.46
CA CYS A 96 6.66 10.00 -8.12
C CYS A 96 6.37 8.98 -9.24
N MET A 97 5.53 7.97 -8.95
CA MET A 97 5.13 6.97 -9.93
C MET A 97 4.39 7.58 -11.12
N LEU A 98 3.42 8.48 -10.90
CA LEU A 98 2.73 9.17 -12.00
C LEU A 98 3.68 10.03 -12.83
N SER A 99 4.64 10.70 -12.18
CA SER A 99 5.61 11.57 -12.85
C SER A 99 6.52 10.81 -13.83
N THR A 100 6.83 9.55 -13.54
CA THR A 100 7.68 8.69 -14.38
C THR A 100 6.87 7.80 -15.33
N PHE A 101 5.80 7.18 -14.84
CA PHE A 101 5.15 6.05 -15.50
C PHE A 101 3.79 6.39 -16.14
N SER A 102 3.42 7.66 -16.16
CA SER A 102 2.19 8.12 -16.82
C SER A 102 2.44 9.38 -17.66
N ASP A 103 1.61 9.55 -18.67
CA ASP A 103 1.58 10.74 -19.50
C ASP A 103 0.11 11.11 -19.75
N PRO A 104 -0.35 12.30 -19.36
CA PRO A 104 -1.76 12.65 -19.45
C PRO A 104 -2.29 12.69 -20.88
N ALA A 105 -1.44 12.72 -21.92
CA ALA A 105 -1.87 12.64 -23.31
C ALA A 105 -1.85 11.23 -23.90
N TYR A 106 -1.32 10.24 -23.19
CA TYR A 106 -1.20 8.85 -23.64
C TYR A 106 -1.89 7.86 -22.69
N THR A 107 -1.61 7.95 -21.38
CA THR A 107 -2.32 7.19 -20.36
C THR A 107 -3.79 7.56 -20.38
N ARG A 108 -4.67 6.59 -20.69
CA ARG A 108 -6.09 6.82 -20.99
C ARG A 108 -6.89 7.10 -19.72
N HIS A 109 -6.88 6.18 -18.77
CA HIS A 109 -7.68 6.25 -17.54
C HIS A 109 -6.92 5.77 -16.30
N ILE A 110 -7.36 6.28 -15.15
CA ILE A 110 -6.98 5.79 -13.83
C ILE A 110 -8.18 5.01 -13.27
N TRP A 111 -8.00 3.72 -13.07
CA TRP A 111 -9.01 2.80 -12.53
C TRP A 111 -8.83 2.67 -11.03
N ILE A 112 -9.88 2.98 -10.28
CA ILE A 112 -9.85 3.03 -8.82
C ILE A 112 -10.93 2.10 -8.30
N VAL A 113 -10.54 1.16 -7.43
CA VAL A 113 -11.48 0.30 -6.74
C VAL A 113 -12.50 1.13 -5.93
N ALA A 114 -13.76 0.74 -5.90
CA ALA A 114 -14.82 1.47 -5.21
C ALA A 114 -15.53 0.57 -4.19
N PRO A 115 -15.55 0.96 -2.90
CA PRO A 115 -15.01 2.21 -2.34
C PRO A 115 -13.46 2.22 -2.22
N ALA A 116 -12.85 3.41 -2.15
CA ALA A 116 -11.39 3.57 -2.02
C ALA A 116 -10.98 4.71 -1.09
N TYR A 117 -9.68 4.74 -0.76
CA TYR A 117 -9.01 5.81 -0.03
C TYR A 117 -9.05 7.15 -0.80
N MET A 118 -10.04 7.97 -0.46
CA MET A 118 -10.37 9.23 -1.15
C MET A 118 -9.23 10.26 -1.22
N LEU A 119 -8.26 10.24 -0.30
CA LEU A 119 -7.17 11.22 -0.29
C LEU A 119 -6.19 11.01 -1.47
N ALA A 120 -6.14 9.80 -2.06
CA ALA A 120 -5.36 9.54 -3.26
C ALA A 120 -5.92 10.25 -4.51
N PHE A 121 -7.20 10.63 -4.51
CA PHE A 121 -7.87 11.14 -5.73
C PHE A 121 -7.26 12.45 -6.20
N ARG A 122 -6.84 13.34 -5.30
CA ARG A 122 -6.18 14.60 -5.67
C ARG A 122 -4.84 14.36 -6.37
N VAL A 123 -4.11 13.33 -5.96
CA VAL A 123 -2.81 12.99 -6.59
C VAL A 123 -3.03 12.57 -8.04
N PHE A 124 -4.05 11.78 -8.33
CA PHE A 124 -4.38 11.39 -9.70
C PHE A 124 -5.01 12.54 -10.50
N GLU A 125 -6.03 13.18 -9.95
CA GLU A 125 -6.82 14.19 -10.65
C GLU A 125 -6.05 15.50 -10.87
N GLN A 126 -5.52 16.08 -9.79
CA GLN A 126 -4.90 17.41 -9.80
C GLN A 126 -3.43 17.32 -10.21
N ASP A 127 -2.64 16.52 -9.48
CA ASP A 127 -1.19 16.47 -9.70
C ASP A 127 -0.82 15.67 -10.96
N GLY A 128 -1.54 14.57 -11.22
CA GLY A 128 -1.33 13.70 -12.38
C GLY A 128 -1.98 14.18 -13.68
N GLY A 129 -2.88 15.17 -13.63
CA GLY A 129 -3.58 15.68 -14.81
C GLY A 129 -4.66 14.74 -15.35
N PHE A 130 -5.27 13.91 -14.50
CA PHE A 130 -6.31 12.95 -14.88
C PHE A 130 -7.74 13.39 -14.53
N ALA A 131 -7.98 14.70 -14.35
CA ALA A 131 -9.33 15.25 -14.18
C ALA A 131 -10.32 14.73 -15.24
N GLY A 132 -11.48 14.25 -14.79
CA GLY A 132 -12.50 13.62 -15.64
C GLY A 132 -12.16 12.21 -16.17
N ARG A 133 -10.98 11.66 -15.83
CA ARG A 133 -10.48 10.35 -16.32
C ARG A 133 -10.25 9.31 -15.23
N LEU A 134 -10.64 9.61 -14.00
CA LEU A 134 -10.78 8.60 -12.95
C LEU A 134 -12.04 7.76 -13.24
N ARG A 135 -11.93 6.44 -13.08
CA ARG A 135 -13.01 5.47 -13.30
C ARG A 135 -13.13 4.54 -12.10
N ALA A 136 -14.33 4.41 -11.56
CA ALA A 136 -14.61 3.51 -10.45
C ALA A 136 -14.74 2.06 -10.95
N VAL A 137 -14.22 1.12 -10.17
CA VAL A 137 -14.34 -0.32 -10.39
C VAL A 137 -14.97 -0.92 -9.13
N PRO A 138 -16.17 -1.54 -9.20
CA PRO A 138 -16.82 -2.09 -8.03
C PRO A 138 -16.03 -3.26 -7.44
N GLU A 139 -16.31 -3.59 -6.18
CA GLU A 139 -15.84 -4.80 -5.53
C GLU A 139 -16.95 -5.85 -5.39
N ASP A 140 -16.58 -7.11 -5.52
CA ASP A 140 -17.38 -8.28 -5.15
C ASP A 140 -16.82 -8.96 -3.88
N GLU A 141 -17.27 -10.18 -3.59
CA GLU A 141 -16.84 -10.92 -2.40
C GLU A 141 -15.35 -11.25 -2.33
N GLU A 142 -14.61 -11.19 -3.43
CA GLU A 142 -13.17 -11.40 -3.47
C GLU A 142 -12.38 -10.11 -3.73
N GLY A 143 -13.02 -8.92 -3.62
CA GLY A 143 -12.40 -7.62 -3.91
C GLY A 143 -12.75 -7.12 -5.32
N ILE A 144 -11.82 -6.42 -5.98
CA ILE A 144 -12.05 -5.77 -7.30
C ILE A 144 -12.76 -6.68 -8.32
N ASP A 145 -13.84 -6.22 -8.96
CA ASP A 145 -14.53 -6.97 -10.01
C ASP A 145 -13.70 -6.98 -11.31
N ILE A 146 -13.11 -8.14 -11.62
CA ILE A 146 -12.24 -8.32 -12.80
C ILE A 146 -13.04 -8.36 -14.10
N ALA A 147 -14.26 -8.88 -14.08
CA ALA A 147 -15.09 -8.97 -15.28
C ALA A 147 -15.55 -7.57 -15.69
N TYR A 148 -16.05 -6.80 -14.73
CA TYR A 148 -16.39 -5.39 -14.94
C TYR A 148 -15.18 -4.59 -15.42
N LEU A 149 -14.03 -4.69 -14.74
CA LEU A 149 -12.82 -3.95 -15.13
C LEU A 149 -12.38 -4.29 -16.56
N ARG A 150 -12.43 -5.56 -16.95
CA ARG A 150 -12.08 -6.00 -18.31
C ARG A 150 -12.97 -5.34 -19.36
N ASP A 151 -14.28 -5.33 -19.13
CA ASP A 151 -15.23 -4.74 -20.09
C ASP A 151 -15.04 -3.23 -20.20
N GLU A 152 -14.77 -2.53 -19.10
CA GLU A 152 -14.50 -1.10 -19.12
C GLU A 152 -13.13 -0.75 -19.75
N LEU A 153 -12.08 -1.54 -19.51
CA LEU A 153 -10.79 -1.39 -20.19
C LEU A 153 -10.93 -1.54 -21.71
N ARG A 154 -11.71 -2.52 -22.17
CA ARG A 154 -12.01 -2.69 -23.61
C ARG A 154 -12.70 -1.47 -24.21
N LYS A 155 -13.72 -0.94 -23.53
CA LYS A 155 -14.41 0.28 -23.95
C LYS A 155 -13.46 1.47 -24.02
N SER A 156 -12.59 1.63 -23.02
CA SER A 156 -11.59 2.69 -22.98
C SER A 156 -10.62 2.60 -24.16
N GLU A 157 -10.09 1.42 -24.48
CA GLU A 157 -9.22 1.22 -25.65
C GLU A 157 -9.94 1.55 -26.97
N MET A 158 -11.17 1.06 -27.14
CA MET A 158 -11.97 1.35 -28.34
C MET A 158 -12.22 2.85 -28.54
N MET A 159 -12.57 3.56 -27.46
CA MET A 159 -12.77 5.01 -27.49
C MET A 159 -11.47 5.74 -27.82
N GLY A 160 -10.37 5.34 -27.18
CA GLY A 160 -9.04 5.91 -27.42
C GLY A 160 -8.60 5.79 -28.88
N GLN A 161 -8.75 4.60 -29.46
CA GLN A 161 -8.45 4.35 -30.88
C GLN A 161 -9.34 5.17 -31.81
N ALA A 162 -10.63 5.33 -31.48
CA ALA A 162 -11.55 6.15 -32.26
C ALA A 162 -11.16 7.64 -32.22
N GLU A 163 -10.75 8.16 -31.06
CA GLU A 163 -10.28 9.54 -30.90
C GLU A 163 -8.97 9.80 -31.66
N GLU A 164 -8.03 8.87 -31.61
CA GLU A 164 -6.76 8.93 -32.35
C GLU A 164 -7.03 9.00 -33.87
N LYS A 165 -7.92 8.12 -34.37
CA LYS A 165 -8.35 8.11 -35.77
C LYS A 165 -9.02 9.43 -36.17
N ALA A 166 -9.88 9.99 -35.32
CA ALA A 166 -10.57 11.25 -35.57
C ALA A 166 -9.61 12.45 -35.63
N LYS A 167 -8.49 12.41 -34.89
CA LYS A 167 -7.43 13.45 -34.90
C LYS A 167 -6.48 13.35 -36.10
N GLY A 168 -6.76 12.48 -37.06
CA GLY A 168 -5.93 12.33 -38.26
C GLY A 168 -4.57 11.69 -37.99
N MET A 169 -4.42 10.97 -36.87
CA MET A 169 -3.26 10.12 -36.63
C MET A 169 -3.39 8.88 -37.52
N THR A 170 -2.83 8.96 -38.73
CA THR A 170 -3.03 7.98 -39.81
C THR A 170 -2.07 6.79 -39.75
N THR A 171 -1.03 6.85 -38.93
CA THR A 171 -0.12 5.74 -38.65
C THR A 171 -0.29 5.28 -37.21
N ALA A 172 -0.39 3.97 -36.99
CA ALA A 172 -0.50 3.39 -35.64
C ALA A 172 0.62 3.86 -34.70
N ALA A 173 1.83 4.09 -35.25
CA ALA A 173 2.99 4.56 -34.50
C ALA A 173 2.82 5.98 -33.90
N ALA A 174 2.15 6.91 -34.58
CA ALA A 174 1.98 8.28 -34.06
C ALA A 174 0.88 8.39 -32.98
N ALA A 175 -0.01 7.39 -32.91
CA ALA A 175 -1.10 7.33 -31.95
C ALA A 175 -0.70 6.63 -30.64
N GLU A 176 0.34 5.80 -30.66
CA GLU A 176 0.75 4.93 -29.54
C GLU A 176 1.98 5.40 -28.75
N GLU A 177 2.39 6.67 -28.87
CA GLU A 177 3.55 7.18 -28.13
C GLU A 177 3.18 8.25 -27.08
N PRO A 178 3.87 8.27 -25.92
CA PRO A 178 3.81 9.37 -24.96
C PRO A 178 4.14 10.72 -25.60
N ARG A 179 3.42 11.78 -25.25
CA ARG A 179 3.55 13.10 -25.91
C ARG A 179 4.36 14.11 -25.13
N TYR A 180 4.23 14.12 -23.80
CA TYR A 180 4.89 15.06 -22.91
C TYR A 180 6.14 14.47 -22.27
N LYS A 181 6.21 13.13 -22.16
CA LYS A 181 7.35 12.43 -21.57
C LYS A 181 8.25 11.87 -22.67
N PRO A 182 9.51 12.35 -22.80
CA PRO A 182 10.43 11.78 -23.77
C PRO A 182 10.78 10.33 -23.39
N SER A 183 11.12 9.53 -24.39
CA SER A 183 11.62 8.16 -24.18
C SER A 183 12.89 8.19 -23.33
N ARG A 184 12.96 7.31 -22.33
CA ARG A 184 14.07 7.18 -21.38
C ARG A 184 14.31 5.70 -21.09
N PRO A 185 15.56 5.24 -20.99
CA PRO A 185 15.84 3.83 -20.73
C PRO A 185 15.38 3.35 -19.34
N TRP A 186 15.19 4.28 -18.40
CA TRP A 186 14.71 4.03 -17.03
C TRP A 186 13.21 4.29 -16.83
N ALA A 187 12.45 4.60 -17.88
CA ALA A 187 11.01 4.84 -17.77
C ALA A 187 10.22 4.07 -18.81
N LYS A 188 8.99 3.72 -18.43
CA LYS A 188 7.94 3.20 -19.30
C LYS A 188 6.67 4.00 -19.01
N VAL A 189 5.90 4.38 -20.01
CA VAL A 189 4.59 5.01 -19.79
C VAL A 189 3.52 3.97 -20.06
N TYR A 190 2.64 3.72 -19.09
CA TYR A 190 1.56 2.74 -19.22
C TYR A 190 0.31 3.39 -19.83
N LYS A 191 -0.46 2.61 -20.62
CA LYS A 191 -1.76 3.04 -21.15
C LYS A 191 -2.80 3.22 -20.05
N HIS A 192 -2.73 2.43 -18.99
CA HIS A 192 -3.65 2.51 -17.85
C HIS A 192 -2.91 2.47 -16.52
N VAL A 193 -3.55 3.01 -15.48
CA VAL A 193 -3.12 2.80 -14.10
C VAL A 193 -4.30 2.27 -13.32
N ILE A 194 -4.08 1.24 -12.51
CA ILE A 194 -5.09 0.66 -11.62
C ILE A 194 -4.58 0.83 -10.19
N TYR A 195 -5.37 1.48 -9.34
CA TYR A 195 -5.06 1.72 -7.93
C TYR A 195 -5.97 0.88 -7.03
N CYS A 196 -5.37 0.15 -6.10
CA CYS A 196 -6.09 -0.71 -5.16
C CYS A 196 -5.35 -0.88 -3.83
N VAL A 197 -6.08 -1.36 -2.82
CA VAL A 197 -5.54 -1.82 -1.53
C VAL A 197 -5.87 -3.32 -1.43
N PRO A 198 -4.95 -4.24 -1.78
CA PRO A 198 -5.31 -5.65 -1.95
C PRO A 198 -5.64 -6.39 -0.65
N THR A 199 -5.10 -5.93 0.48
CA THR A 199 -5.22 -6.58 1.79
C THR A 199 -5.81 -5.59 2.78
N PHE A 200 -6.91 -5.96 3.44
CA PHE A 200 -7.60 -5.11 4.41
C PHE A 200 -7.96 -3.73 3.83
N ALA A 201 -8.64 -3.75 2.67
CA ALA A 201 -8.89 -2.58 1.84
C ALA A 201 -9.51 -1.41 2.61
N ASN A 202 -9.06 -0.19 2.33
CA ASN A 202 -9.66 1.01 2.90
C ASN A 202 -10.68 1.61 1.92
N PRO A 203 -11.98 1.71 2.25
CA PRO A 203 -12.62 1.44 3.55
C PRO A 203 -13.35 0.08 3.67
N SER A 204 -13.42 -0.74 2.60
CA SER A 204 -14.29 -1.93 2.57
C SER A 204 -13.85 -3.07 3.49
N SER A 205 -12.64 -2.98 4.04
CA SER A 205 -11.87 -4.00 4.75
C SER A 205 -11.55 -5.25 3.93
N ARG A 206 -11.99 -5.37 2.67
CA ARG A 206 -11.89 -6.62 1.90
C ARG A 206 -10.43 -7.04 1.66
N THR A 207 -10.21 -8.34 1.59
CA THR A 207 -8.91 -8.91 1.17
C THR A 207 -9.10 -9.71 -0.12
N MET A 208 -8.28 -9.39 -1.12
CA MET A 208 -8.29 -10.08 -2.41
C MET A 208 -7.71 -11.48 -2.31
N SER A 209 -8.43 -12.47 -2.83
CA SER A 209 -7.97 -13.86 -2.94
C SER A 209 -6.73 -13.99 -3.85
N LEU A 210 -5.98 -15.08 -3.72
CA LEU A 210 -4.85 -15.35 -4.62
C LEU A 210 -5.29 -15.43 -6.09
N ARG A 211 -6.42 -16.09 -6.35
CA ARG A 211 -7.00 -16.18 -7.70
C ARG A 211 -7.32 -14.80 -8.25
N ARG A 212 -7.90 -13.91 -7.42
CA ARG A 212 -8.21 -12.52 -7.80
C ARG A 212 -6.95 -11.73 -8.13
N ARG A 213 -5.90 -11.84 -7.31
CA ARG A 213 -4.59 -11.22 -7.53
C ARG A 213 -3.96 -11.68 -8.85
N GLN A 214 -3.97 -12.99 -9.13
CA GLN A 214 -3.48 -13.55 -10.40
C GLN A 214 -4.29 -13.04 -11.60
N GLY A 215 -5.62 -13.01 -11.49
CA GLY A 215 -6.50 -12.48 -12.53
C GLY A 215 -6.22 -11.01 -12.84
N LEU A 216 -6.01 -10.19 -11.80
CA LEU A 216 -5.70 -8.77 -11.94
C LEU A 216 -4.34 -8.53 -12.63
N VAL A 217 -3.29 -9.27 -12.26
CA VAL A 217 -1.98 -9.18 -12.91
C VAL A 217 -2.06 -9.57 -14.38
N ARG A 218 -2.79 -10.64 -14.73
CA ARG A 218 -2.99 -11.01 -16.15
C ARG A 218 -3.70 -9.90 -16.92
N LEU A 219 -4.73 -9.30 -16.33
CA LEU A 219 -5.46 -8.21 -16.96
C LEU A 219 -4.58 -6.96 -17.14
N ALA A 220 -3.74 -6.64 -16.15
CA ALA A 220 -2.81 -5.53 -16.26
C ALA A 220 -1.78 -5.73 -17.37
N ARG A 221 -1.28 -6.95 -17.56
CA ARG A 221 -0.41 -7.29 -18.69
C ARG A 221 -1.14 -7.18 -20.03
N GLU A 222 -2.39 -7.63 -20.12
CA GLU A 222 -3.22 -7.61 -21.35
C GLU A 222 -3.47 -6.18 -21.86
N TYR A 223 -3.72 -5.22 -20.95
CA TYR A 223 -4.07 -3.84 -21.31
C TYR A 223 -2.93 -2.83 -21.10
N ASP A 224 -1.70 -3.28 -20.88
CA ASP A 224 -0.55 -2.41 -20.54
C ASP A 224 -0.86 -1.42 -19.40
N ALA A 225 -1.31 -1.97 -18.27
CA ALA A 225 -1.65 -1.23 -17.08
C ALA A 225 -0.58 -1.35 -15.98
N LEU A 226 -0.36 -0.26 -15.24
CA LEU A 226 0.38 -0.28 -13.97
C LEU A 226 -0.57 -0.53 -12.81
N LEU A 227 -0.40 -1.64 -12.09
CA LEU A 227 -1.05 -1.90 -10.81
C LEU A 227 -0.25 -1.25 -9.68
N VAL A 228 -0.87 -0.25 -9.05
CA VAL A 228 -0.36 0.38 -7.83
C VAL A 228 -1.11 -0.19 -6.64
N ALA A 229 -0.42 -1.02 -5.84
CA ALA A 229 -0.98 -1.66 -4.66
C ALA A 229 -0.53 -0.94 -3.38
N ASP A 230 -1.46 -0.35 -2.63
CA ASP A 230 -1.16 0.21 -1.32
C ASP A 230 -1.12 -0.90 -0.25
N ASP A 231 0.05 -1.52 -0.06
CA ASP A 231 0.28 -2.62 0.90
C ASP A 231 0.67 -2.10 2.30
N VAL A 232 -0.05 -1.09 2.80
CA VAL A 232 0.30 -0.38 4.05
C VAL A 232 -0.17 -1.09 5.32
N TYR A 233 -1.01 -2.13 5.19
CA TYR A 233 -1.67 -2.81 6.31
C TYR A 233 -1.18 -4.24 6.55
N ASP A 234 -0.40 -4.81 5.63
CA ASP A 234 -0.07 -6.24 5.63
C ASP A 234 0.60 -6.72 6.92
N PHE A 235 1.46 -5.90 7.55
CA PHE A 235 2.11 -6.24 8.82
C PHE A 235 1.16 -6.27 10.04
N LEU A 236 -0.07 -5.78 9.88
CA LEU A 236 -1.08 -5.70 10.93
C LEU A 236 -2.14 -6.77 10.73
N GLN A 237 -1.74 -8.04 10.70
CA GLN A 237 -2.67 -9.18 10.50
C GLN A 237 -2.65 -10.17 11.67
N TRP A 238 -3.76 -10.82 11.93
CA TRP A 238 -3.91 -11.84 12.99
C TRP A 238 -5.04 -12.84 12.67
N PRO A 239 -5.05 -14.02 13.32
CA PRO A 239 -6.13 -14.99 13.14
C PRO A 239 -7.46 -14.40 13.62
N ALA A 240 -8.52 -14.58 12.84
CA ALA A 240 -9.85 -14.07 13.18
C ALA A 240 -10.46 -14.74 14.43
N LYS A 241 -10.09 -16.00 14.68
CA LYS A 241 -10.47 -16.76 15.87
C LYS A 241 -9.23 -16.97 16.74
N PRO A 242 -9.26 -16.65 18.05
CA PRO A 242 -8.17 -16.99 18.96
C PRO A 242 -7.96 -18.51 18.99
N SER A 243 -6.69 -18.95 18.92
CA SER A 243 -6.29 -20.34 19.15
C SER A 243 -6.81 -20.80 20.52
N GLY A 244 -7.81 -21.68 20.53
CA GLY A 244 -8.43 -22.22 21.77
C GLY A 244 -9.96 -22.27 21.79
N GLN A 245 -10.66 -21.70 20.80
CA GLN A 245 -12.10 -21.92 20.63
C GLN A 245 -12.35 -23.01 19.57
N SER A 246 -12.01 -24.26 19.88
CA SER A 246 -12.73 -25.40 19.31
C SER A 246 -14.19 -25.38 19.81
N ALA A 247 -15.09 -25.92 18.99
CA ALA A 247 -16.54 -26.02 19.21
C ALA A 247 -16.97 -26.30 20.67
N PRO A 248 -18.19 -25.90 21.09
CA PRO A 248 -18.66 -26.07 22.46
C PRO A 248 -18.73 -27.55 22.84
N GLY A 249 -17.68 -28.03 23.52
CA GLY A 249 -17.53 -29.44 23.86
C GLY A 249 -16.14 -29.73 24.43
N GLY A 250 -15.83 -29.19 25.61
CA GLY A 250 -14.60 -29.52 26.32
C GLY A 250 -14.33 -28.55 27.48
N GLY A 251 -14.85 -28.89 28.67
CA GLY A 251 -14.53 -28.18 29.89
C GLY A 251 -13.07 -28.35 30.28
N GLY A 252 -12.38 -27.24 30.50
CA GLY A 252 -11.02 -27.20 31.04
C GLY A 252 -10.63 -25.76 31.30
N GLY A 253 -10.74 -25.32 32.55
CA GLY A 253 -10.19 -24.04 33.00
C GLY A 253 -8.68 -24.04 32.84
N GLY A 254 -8.19 -23.13 32.00
CA GLY A 254 -6.77 -22.89 31.74
C GLY A 254 -6.59 -21.42 31.37
N ASP A 255 -6.15 -20.67 32.37
CA ASP A 255 -5.49 -19.38 32.32
C ASP A 255 -4.37 -19.37 31.26
N GLY A 256 -4.62 -18.68 30.14
CA GLY A 256 -3.61 -18.39 29.10
C GLY A 256 -3.98 -18.86 27.71
N GLY A 257 -5.04 -18.32 27.10
CA GLY A 257 -5.27 -18.45 25.67
C GLY A 257 -4.14 -17.76 24.89
N GLY A 258 -3.14 -18.53 24.47
CA GLY A 258 -1.95 -18.02 23.80
C GLY A 258 -2.31 -17.29 22.51
N TRP A 259 -1.85 -16.05 22.37
CA TRP A 259 -1.87 -15.30 21.12
C TRP A 259 -0.87 -15.94 20.15
N GLU A 260 -1.36 -16.63 19.11
CA GLU A 260 -0.48 -17.13 18.06
C GLU A 260 -0.15 -15.98 17.08
N ALA A 261 1.06 -15.44 17.21
CA ALA A 261 1.53 -14.37 16.35
C ALA A 261 1.82 -14.92 14.94
N MET A 262 1.02 -14.55 13.93
CA MET A 262 1.39 -14.78 12.52
C MET A 262 2.70 -14.04 12.21
N ARG A 263 3.78 -14.77 11.94
CA ARG A 263 5.10 -14.17 11.67
C ARG A 263 5.32 -13.86 10.18
N THR A 264 4.47 -14.39 9.32
CA THR A 264 4.54 -14.26 7.87
C THR A 264 3.22 -13.77 7.31
N ALA A 265 3.26 -13.25 6.09
CA ALA A 265 2.07 -12.83 5.37
C ALA A 265 1.14 -14.02 5.07
N HIS A 266 -0.17 -13.82 5.18
CA HIS A 266 -1.17 -14.81 4.78
C HIS A 266 -1.24 -15.05 3.27
N LEU A 267 -1.03 -13.99 2.47
CA LEU A 267 -1.13 -14.01 1.02
C LEU A 267 0.04 -13.24 0.38
N PRO A 268 0.51 -13.64 -0.82
CA PRO A 268 1.50 -12.87 -1.56
C PRO A 268 0.91 -11.56 -2.08
N ARG A 269 1.75 -10.53 -2.25
CA ARG A 269 1.33 -9.24 -2.82
C ARG A 269 1.19 -9.31 -4.34
N LEU A 270 0.57 -8.30 -4.94
CA LEU A 270 0.48 -8.19 -6.40
C LEU A 270 1.86 -8.12 -7.07
N VAL A 271 2.83 -7.44 -6.45
CA VAL A 271 4.21 -7.39 -6.95
C VAL A 271 4.91 -8.75 -6.91
N ASP A 272 4.60 -9.59 -5.92
CA ASP A 272 5.16 -10.94 -5.80
C ASP A 272 4.52 -11.84 -6.89
N VAL A 273 3.20 -11.76 -7.07
CA VAL A 273 2.48 -12.49 -8.13
C VAL A 273 2.97 -12.08 -9.52
N ASP A 274 3.16 -10.78 -9.79
CA ASP A 274 3.70 -10.31 -11.07
C ASP A 274 5.16 -10.71 -11.29
N ARG A 275 5.95 -10.86 -10.22
CA ARG A 275 7.33 -11.34 -10.32
C ARG A 275 7.42 -12.82 -10.64
N GLU A 276 6.53 -13.64 -10.08
CA GLU A 276 6.65 -15.11 -10.14
C GLU A 276 5.87 -15.73 -11.29
N MET A 277 4.72 -15.14 -11.66
CA MET A 277 3.82 -15.72 -12.65
C MET A 277 4.38 -15.62 -14.07
N ASP A 278 4.42 -16.76 -14.76
CA ASP A 278 4.80 -16.92 -16.18
C ASP A 278 6.20 -16.37 -16.53
N GLY A 279 7.16 -16.41 -15.59
CA GLY A 279 8.50 -15.84 -15.78
C GLY A 279 8.61 -14.35 -15.46
N GLY A 280 7.53 -13.74 -14.97
CA GLY A 280 7.50 -12.40 -14.42
C GLY A 280 7.96 -11.31 -15.38
N THR A 281 8.94 -10.51 -14.96
CA THR A 281 9.49 -9.41 -15.77
C THR A 281 10.50 -9.87 -16.83
N GLU A 282 10.85 -11.16 -16.84
CA GLU A 282 11.79 -11.77 -17.78
C GLU A 282 11.08 -12.71 -18.78
N ARG A 283 9.74 -12.81 -18.71
CA ARG A 283 8.94 -13.60 -19.63
C ARG A 283 9.16 -13.18 -21.09
N PRO A 284 8.94 -14.08 -22.07
CA PRO A 284 9.01 -13.72 -23.48
C PRO A 284 8.14 -12.50 -23.81
N GLY A 285 8.75 -11.46 -24.40
CA GLY A 285 8.07 -10.21 -24.76
C GLY A 285 7.92 -9.18 -23.63
N ALA A 286 8.44 -9.42 -22.42
CA ALA A 286 8.46 -8.40 -21.38
C ALA A 286 9.60 -7.37 -21.58
N ASP A 287 9.33 -6.15 -21.12
CA ASP A 287 10.25 -5.00 -21.14
C ASP A 287 11.13 -4.88 -19.88
N GLY A 288 10.89 -5.73 -18.87
CA GLY A 288 11.60 -5.72 -17.59
C GLY A 288 11.02 -4.76 -16.53
N PHE A 289 10.03 -3.92 -16.84
CA PHE A 289 9.41 -3.01 -15.87
C PHE A 289 8.36 -3.71 -14.99
N GLY A 290 7.72 -4.76 -15.52
CA GLY A 290 6.60 -5.41 -14.84
C GLY A 290 5.31 -4.63 -14.99
N ASN A 291 4.29 -5.02 -14.23
CA ASN A 291 2.96 -4.42 -14.25
C ASN A 291 2.39 -4.22 -12.84
N ALA A 292 3.10 -4.61 -11.78
CA ALA A 292 2.67 -4.37 -10.41
C ALA A 292 3.78 -3.82 -9.52
N CYS A 293 3.43 -2.89 -8.64
CA CYS A 293 4.28 -2.40 -7.58
C CYS A 293 3.54 -2.41 -6.22
N SER A 294 4.31 -2.59 -5.16
CA SER A 294 3.86 -2.43 -3.77
C SER A 294 4.27 -1.05 -3.28
N ASN A 295 3.30 -0.28 -2.82
CA ASN A 295 3.45 1.05 -2.25
C ASN A 295 3.39 0.95 -0.71
N GLY A 296 4.57 0.93 -0.09
CA GLY A 296 4.74 0.73 1.34
C GLY A 296 4.91 2.04 2.12
N SER A 297 4.59 2.01 3.42
CA SER A 297 4.84 3.14 4.32
C SER A 297 5.00 2.72 5.77
N PHE A 298 5.87 3.43 6.50
CA PHE A 298 5.96 3.31 7.96
C PHE A 298 4.80 4.02 8.68
N SER A 299 3.89 4.70 7.97
CA SER A 299 2.86 5.55 8.60
C SER A 299 1.95 4.80 9.58
N LYS A 300 1.63 3.53 9.30
CA LYS A 300 0.72 2.71 10.11
C LYS A 300 1.42 1.85 11.17
N ILE A 301 2.76 1.79 11.13
CA ILE A 301 3.58 0.91 12.00
C ILE A 301 4.62 1.66 12.85
N GLY A 302 5.05 2.85 12.41
CA GLY A 302 5.99 3.73 13.12
C GLY A 302 5.44 5.14 13.35
N GLY A 303 4.46 5.57 12.55
CA GLY A 303 3.75 6.85 12.71
C GLY A 303 3.83 7.73 11.45
N PRO A 304 2.75 8.46 11.10
CA PRO A 304 2.68 9.22 9.85
C PRO A 304 3.68 10.38 9.78
N GLY A 305 4.05 10.95 10.92
CA GLY A 305 5.00 12.06 11.03
C GLY A 305 6.43 11.70 10.62
N LEU A 306 6.77 10.41 10.54
CA LEU A 306 8.06 9.96 10.01
C LEU A 306 8.28 10.41 8.56
N ARG A 307 7.18 10.55 7.81
CA ARG A 307 7.21 10.82 6.38
C ARG A 307 8.15 9.87 5.64
N CYS A 308 8.17 8.59 5.99
CA CYS A 308 9.10 7.62 5.40
C CYS A 308 8.33 6.41 4.88
N GLY A 309 8.69 5.94 3.69
CA GLY A 309 8.10 4.78 3.04
C GLY A 309 9.00 4.29 1.93
N TRP A 310 8.46 3.38 1.12
CA TRP A 310 9.20 2.78 0.02
C TRP A 310 8.23 2.34 -1.08
N VAL A 311 8.78 2.16 -2.27
CA VAL A 311 8.16 1.36 -3.33
C VAL A 311 8.93 0.07 -3.50
N GLU A 312 8.23 -1.02 -3.75
CA GLU A 312 8.83 -2.22 -4.32
C GLU A 312 8.26 -2.51 -5.70
N GLY A 313 9.13 -2.78 -6.67
CA GLY A 313 8.75 -3.23 -8.01
C GLY A 313 9.85 -4.09 -8.63
N SER A 314 9.86 -4.19 -9.97
CA SER A 314 11.06 -4.69 -10.66
C SER A 314 12.25 -3.76 -10.42
N GLU A 315 13.48 -4.23 -10.68
CA GLU A 315 14.67 -3.38 -10.54
C GLU A 315 14.60 -2.14 -11.46
N LYS A 316 14.12 -2.32 -12.71
CA LYS A 316 13.91 -1.19 -13.63
C LYS A 316 12.82 -0.23 -13.14
N PHE A 317 11.74 -0.77 -12.58
CA PHE A 317 10.64 0.05 -12.06
C PHE A 317 11.10 0.88 -10.87
N ALA A 318 11.72 0.25 -9.87
CA ALA A 318 12.21 0.92 -8.67
C ALA A 318 13.25 2.00 -9.01
N TYR A 319 14.16 1.70 -9.93
CA TYR A 319 15.08 2.70 -10.47
C TYR A 319 14.32 3.85 -11.18
N GLY A 320 13.35 3.55 -12.04
CA GLY A 320 12.56 4.60 -12.70
C GLY A 320 11.83 5.54 -11.73
N VAL A 321 11.31 5.03 -10.60
CA VAL A 321 10.69 5.86 -9.55
C VAL A 321 11.70 6.81 -8.91
N SER A 322 12.96 6.40 -8.76
CA SER A 322 14.01 7.25 -8.19
C SER A 322 14.40 8.40 -9.12
N GLN A 323 14.26 8.22 -10.43
CA GLN A 323 14.71 9.18 -11.45
C GLN A 323 13.73 10.34 -11.72
N THR A 324 12.89 10.70 -10.75
CA THR A 324 12.04 11.90 -10.88
C THR A 324 12.88 13.16 -10.69
N GLY A 325 12.57 14.23 -11.43
CA GLY A 325 13.37 15.46 -11.37
C GLY A 325 13.45 16.07 -9.96
N THR A 326 12.38 15.95 -9.16
CA THR A 326 12.36 16.37 -7.76
C THR A 326 13.28 15.55 -6.87
N THR A 327 13.38 14.24 -7.12
CA THR A 327 14.30 13.36 -6.40
C THR A 327 15.74 13.62 -6.83
N CYS A 328 16.06 13.62 -8.13
CA CYS A 328 17.42 13.85 -8.62
C CYS A 328 17.97 15.23 -8.24
N SER A 329 17.10 16.24 -8.09
CA SER A 329 17.53 17.58 -7.69
C SER A 329 17.80 17.71 -6.19
N GLY A 330 17.09 16.97 -5.34
CA GLY A 330 17.09 17.14 -3.89
C GLY A 330 17.52 15.91 -3.09
N GLY A 331 17.96 14.85 -3.78
CA GLY A 331 18.16 13.51 -3.20
C GLY A 331 16.84 12.79 -2.86
N ALA A 332 16.96 11.53 -2.46
CA ALA A 332 15.81 10.77 -2.00
C ALA A 332 15.08 11.45 -0.82
N PRO A 333 13.75 11.42 -0.80
CA PRO A 333 12.99 11.91 0.33
C PRO A 333 13.35 11.14 1.61
N SER A 334 13.33 11.85 2.73
CA SER A 334 13.45 11.26 4.07
C SER A 334 14.80 10.60 4.35
N GLN A 335 15.86 11.13 3.73
CA GLN A 335 17.24 10.71 3.91
C GLN A 335 17.63 10.58 5.39
N LEU A 336 17.47 11.64 6.20
CA LEU A 336 17.76 11.58 7.62
C LEU A 336 16.91 10.53 8.34
N THR A 337 15.61 10.49 8.05
CA THR A 337 14.69 9.53 8.69
C THR A 337 15.05 8.09 8.41
N SER A 338 15.50 7.81 7.19
CA SER A 338 15.88 6.47 6.78
C SER A 338 17.04 5.91 7.62
N THR A 339 17.93 6.73 8.16
CA THR A 339 19.09 6.25 8.94
C THR A 339 18.65 5.58 10.24
N TYR A 340 17.77 6.20 11.01
CA TYR A 340 17.28 5.61 12.25
C TYR A 340 16.18 4.57 12.02
N MET A 341 15.47 4.63 10.89
CA MET A 341 14.62 3.50 10.47
C MET A 341 15.45 2.25 10.15
N THR A 342 16.64 2.40 9.56
CA THR A 342 17.58 1.28 9.38
C THR A 342 17.87 0.60 10.71
N LEU A 343 18.22 1.37 11.76
CA LEU A 343 18.52 0.81 13.08
C LEU A 343 17.31 0.09 13.70
N LEU A 344 16.10 0.63 13.54
CA LEU A 344 14.88 -0.02 14.06
C LEU A 344 14.57 -1.34 13.33
N LEU A 345 14.85 -1.41 12.02
CA LEU A 345 14.68 -2.61 11.22
C LEU A 345 15.75 -3.67 11.55
N THR A 346 17.03 -3.30 11.51
CA THR A 346 18.14 -4.25 11.71
C THR A 346 18.24 -4.78 13.14
N SER A 347 17.84 -3.98 14.14
CA SER A 347 17.75 -4.45 15.53
C SER A 347 16.49 -5.27 15.84
N GLY A 348 15.54 -5.34 14.91
CA GLY A 348 14.24 -5.99 15.09
C GLY A 348 13.29 -5.27 16.06
N GLN A 349 13.61 -4.04 16.48
CA GLN A 349 12.76 -3.27 17.41
C GLN A 349 11.43 -2.87 16.79
N LEU A 350 11.40 -2.53 15.49
CA LEU A 350 10.14 -2.25 14.80
C LEU A 350 9.24 -3.49 14.75
N ASP A 351 9.81 -4.65 14.41
CA ASP A 351 9.09 -5.91 14.36
C ASP A 351 8.54 -6.31 15.74
N LYS A 352 9.35 -6.17 16.80
CA LYS A 352 8.89 -6.35 18.19
C LYS A 352 7.75 -5.40 18.56
N HIS A 353 7.80 -4.13 18.14
CA HIS A 353 6.71 -3.18 18.37
C HIS A 353 5.42 -3.62 17.66
N ILE A 354 5.52 -4.03 16.39
CA ILE A 354 4.38 -4.55 15.62
C ILE A 354 3.77 -5.78 16.31
N GLN A 355 4.60 -6.74 16.71
CA GLN A 355 4.16 -8.01 17.29
C GLN A 355 3.62 -7.89 18.71
N ASN A 356 4.25 -7.08 19.56
CA ASN A 356 3.95 -7.04 20.99
C ASN A 356 3.01 -5.89 21.37
N VAL A 357 2.93 -4.84 20.56
CA VAL A 357 2.13 -3.64 20.86
C VAL A 357 0.99 -3.48 19.87
N LEU A 358 1.29 -3.36 18.58
CA LEU A 358 0.29 -2.99 17.57
C LEU A 358 -0.74 -4.10 17.37
N ARG A 359 -0.32 -5.30 16.96
CA ARG A 359 -1.24 -6.37 16.60
C ARG A 359 -2.11 -6.83 17.77
N PRO A 360 -1.60 -7.05 19.01
CA PRO A 360 -2.45 -7.42 20.13
C PRO A 360 -3.46 -6.32 20.47
N THR A 361 -3.07 -5.05 20.31
CA THR A 361 -3.98 -3.93 20.59
C THR A 361 -5.08 -3.81 19.54
N TYR A 362 -4.73 -3.88 18.26
CA TYR A 362 -5.72 -3.83 17.19
C TYR A 362 -6.65 -5.06 17.21
N ALA A 363 -6.13 -6.25 17.50
CA ALA A 363 -6.97 -7.44 17.65
C ALA A 363 -7.99 -7.34 18.79
N ARG A 364 -7.60 -6.78 19.95
CA ARG A 364 -8.54 -6.57 21.06
C ARG A 364 -9.66 -5.61 20.67
N ARG A 365 -9.32 -4.52 20.00
CA ARG A 365 -10.29 -3.51 19.54
C ARG A 365 -11.20 -4.05 18.45
N TYR A 366 -10.65 -4.73 17.45
CA TYR A 366 -11.40 -5.46 16.42
C TYR A 366 -12.42 -6.42 17.06
N ASN A 367 -11.99 -7.27 17.99
CA ASN A 367 -12.87 -8.24 18.65
C ASN A 367 -14.03 -7.58 19.40
N LYS A 368 -13.77 -6.45 20.09
CA LYS A 368 -14.83 -5.70 20.75
C LYS A 368 -15.81 -5.07 19.76
N LEU A 369 -15.29 -4.46 18.68
CA LEU A 369 -16.12 -3.87 17.64
C LEU A 369 -17.00 -4.93 16.97
N ILE A 370 -16.42 -6.07 16.58
CA ILE A 370 -17.17 -7.18 15.98
C ILE A 370 -18.18 -7.77 16.95
N ASN A 371 -17.85 -7.90 18.23
CA ASN A 371 -18.81 -8.37 19.23
C ASN A 371 -20.00 -7.40 19.38
N ALA A 372 -19.74 -6.10 19.37
CA ALA A 372 -20.80 -5.08 19.42
C ALA A 372 -21.66 -5.11 18.14
N ILE A 373 -21.05 -5.20 16.95
CA ILE A 373 -21.77 -5.34 15.68
C ILE A 373 -22.63 -6.61 15.67
N THR A 374 -22.06 -7.73 16.09
CA THR A 374 -22.74 -9.03 16.16
C THR A 374 -23.93 -9.00 17.10
N THR A 375 -23.79 -8.35 18.25
CA THR A 375 -24.84 -8.28 19.28
C THR A 375 -25.94 -7.29 18.91
N HIS A 376 -25.58 -6.14 18.35
CA HIS A 376 -26.52 -5.01 18.23
C HIS A 376 -26.96 -4.70 16.81
N LEU A 377 -26.12 -4.94 15.79
CA LEU A 377 -26.40 -4.52 14.42
C LEU A 377 -26.81 -5.68 13.51
N LEU A 378 -26.20 -6.86 13.64
CA LEU A 378 -26.59 -8.04 12.84
C LEU A 378 -28.09 -8.38 13.00
N PRO A 379 -28.69 -8.36 14.22
CA PRO A 379 -30.14 -8.60 14.36
C PRO A 379 -31.03 -7.57 13.66
N LEU A 380 -30.48 -6.38 13.36
CA LEU A 380 -31.17 -5.30 12.66
C LEU A 380 -30.96 -5.34 11.13
N GLY A 381 -30.32 -6.39 10.62
CA GLY A 381 -30.07 -6.59 9.18
C GLY A 381 -28.74 -6.02 8.68
N PHE A 382 -27.84 -5.61 9.56
CA PHE A 382 -26.47 -5.26 9.16
C PHE A 382 -25.73 -6.49 8.59
N GLN A 383 -24.84 -6.27 7.63
CA GLN A 383 -24.02 -7.32 7.04
C GLN A 383 -22.54 -6.99 7.17
N LEU A 384 -21.74 -7.95 7.62
CA LEU A 384 -20.29 -7.82 7.69
C LEU A 384 -19.67 -8.08 6.31
N PRO A 385 -18.72 -7.24 5.87
CA PRO A 385 -17.98 -7.51 4.65
C PRO A 385 -17.10 -8.76 4.82
N GLN A 386 -17.28 -9.78 3.98
CA GLN A 386 -16.58 -11.08 4.06
C GLN A 386 -16.56 -11.65 5.51
N PRO A 387 -17.67 -12.25 6.00
CA PRO A 387 -17.79 -12.68 7.40
C PRO A 387 -16.92 -13.90 7.77
N ASP A 388 -16.59 -14.75 6.80
CA ASP A 388 -15.95 -16.07 7.04
C ASP A 388 -14.42 -16.06 6.83
N ARG A 389 -13.72 -15.03 7.32
CA ARG A 389 -12.26 -14.92 7.15
C ARG A 389 -11.50 -15.68 8.22
N ASP A 390 -10.44 -16.37 7.80
CA ASP A 390 -9.46 -16.96 8.72
C ASP A 390 -8.48 -15.92 9.29
N VAL A 391 -8.21 -14.88 8.51
CA VAL A 391 -7.25 -13.81 8.84
C VAL A 391 -7.92 -12.45 8.69
N VAL A 392 -7.76 -11.64 9.72
CA VAL A 392 -8.25 -10.26 9.80
C VAL A 392 -7.07 -9.35 10.10
N GLY A 393 -7.24 -8.06 9.91
CA GLY A 393 -6.13 -7.13 10.04
C GLY A 393 -6.47 -5.72 9.63
N GLY A 394 -5.41 -4.93 9.48
CA GLY A 394 -5.49 -3.49 9.33
C GLY A 394 -5.30 -2.78 10.66
N THR A 395 -5.36 -1.46 10.60
CA THR A 395 -5.60 -0.68 11.80
C THR A 395 -7.11 -0.70 12.07
N ASP A 396 -7.55 -0.64 13.33
CA ASP A 396 -8.95 -0.29 13.64
C ASP A 396 -9.29 1.16 13.26
N ASP A 397 -8.53 1.75 12.34
CA ASP A 397 -8.99 2.84 11.51
C ASP A 397 -10.03 2.28 10.53
N GLY A 398 -11.11 1.68 11.06
CA GLY A 398 -12.38 2.10 10.52
C GLY A 398 -12.42 3.62 10.67
N ASP A 399 -13.16 4.27 9.80
CA ASP A 399 -13.90 5.45 10.21
C ASP A 399 -14.95 5.08 11.31
N CYS A 400 -14.54 4.28 12.32
CA CYS A 400 -15.24 3.56 13.37
C CYS A 400 -14.29 3.10 14.49
N ALA A 401 -14.29 3.86 15.58
CA ALA A 401 -14.12 3.45 16.99
C ALA A 401 -12.82 3.83 17.69
N ARG A 402 -12.87 4.93 18.44
CA ARG A 402 -12.00 5.16 19.60
C ARG A 402 -12.74 4.90 20.90
N GLU A 403 -12.61 3.68 21.42
CA GLU A 403 -12.76 3.44 22.84
C GLU A 403 -11.76 4.29 23.64
N ARG A 404 -12.24 4.98 24.67
CA ARG A 404 -11.60 4.98 25.99
C ARG A 404 -12.35 3.96 26.84
N LEU A 405 -11.68 2.88 27.21
CA LEU A 405 -11.80 2.31 28.55
C LEU A 405 -10.58 2.78 29.32
#